data_AF-A0A7R9LM59-F1
#
_entry.id   AF-A0A7R9LM59-F1
#
_cell.length_a   1.000
_cell.length_b   1.000
_cell.length_c   1.000
_cell.angle_alpha   90.00
_cell.angle_beta   90.00
_cell.angle_gamma   90.00
#
_symmetry.space_group_name_H-M   'P 1'
#
loop_
_entity.id
_entity.type
_entity.pdbx_description
1 polymer ?
#
loop_
_entity_poly.entity_id
_entity_poly.type
_entity_poly.pdbx_seq_one_letter_code
_entity_poly.pdbx_strand_id
1 'polypeptide(L)'
;VESKITNKSRWDSINFLEKLFLTWVYPLFWKGWRTESLSYEHLSRCSKDDEALVVVQQLESNWDIERRKRNPKFWWALLKTFGLQFIIPVTIFGTGECIVRIGQPLLLGFVLDYFRGANHMSYQHACMAAGGIVVCSALYITLHHPCLMRNLQVGMRLRNACTTLMYQKCLKLSQSSLAKTTVG
;
A
#
# COMPACT_ATOMS: atom_id res chain seq x y z
N VAL A 1 18.64 -20.81 -1.41
CA VAL A 1 18.06 -20.05 -0.26
C VAL A 1 16.54 -20.15 -0.23
N GLU A 2 15.82 -20.14 -1.36
CA GLU A 2 14.36 -20.33 -1.41
C GLU A 2 13.83 -21.69 -0.90
N SER A 3 14.67 -22.73 -0.82
CA SER A 3 14.24 -24.09 -0.43
C SER A 3 13.93 -24.28 1.06
N LYS A 4 14.14 -23.28 1.92
CA LYS A 4 13.90 -23.39 3.38
C LYS A 4 12.60 -22.73 3.87
N ILE A 5 11.88 -21.98 3.04
CA ILE A 5 10.65 -21.28 3.45
C ILE A 5 9.43 -22.11 3.00
N THR A 6 9.06 -23.10 3.80
CA THR A 6 7.94 -24.02 3.51
C THR A 6 6.58 -23.51 4.03
N ASN A 7 6.58 -22.47 4.86
CA ASN A 7 5.36 -22.00 5.51
C ASN A 7 4.53 -21.11 4.58
N LYS A 8 3.31 -21.56 4.26
CA LYS A 8 2.36 -20.86 3.39
C LYS A 8 2.05 -19.47 3.96
N SER A 9 1.95 -18.46 3.10
CA SER A 9 1.56 -17.11 3.53
C SER A 9 0.16 -17.14 4.13
N ARG A 10 0.03 -16.72 5.38
CA ARG A 10 -1.28 -16.58 6.02
C ARG A 10 -2.15 -15.57 5.28
N TRP A 11 -1.54 -14.55 4.68
CA TRP A 11 -2.22 -13.49 3.93
C TRP A 11 -3.22 -14.01 2.88
N ASP A 12 -2.92 -15.14 2.26
CA ASP A 12 -3.72 -15.73 1.18
C ASP A 12 -5.02 -16.40 1.68
N SER A 13 -5.08 -16.79 2.95
CA SER A 13 -6.23 -17.52 3.53
C SER A 13 -7.12 -16.68 4.45
N ILE A 14 -6.86 -15.37 4.54
CA ILE A 14 -7.44 -14.51 5.57
C ILE A 14 -8.61 -13.65 5.05
N ASN A 15 -9.60 -13.46 5.93
CA ASN A 15 -10.80 -12.64 5.71
C ASN A 15 -10.50 -11.14 5.58
N PHE A 16 -11.42 -10.37 4.98
CA PHE A 16 -11.26 -8.93 4.81
C PHE A 16 -11.07 -8.18 6.14
N LEU A 17 -11.83 -8.53 7.18
CA LEU A 17 -11.72 -7.88 8.49
C LEU A 17 -10.37 -8.15 9.16
N GLU A 18 -9.86 -9.37 9.08
CA GLU A 18 -8.53 -9.70 9.61
C GLU A 18 -7.39 -9.01 8.83
N LYS A 19 -7.59 -8.74 7.53
CA LYS A 19 -6.69 -7.87 6.74
C LYS A 19 -6.78 -6.42 7.20
N LEU A 20 -7.98 -5.92 7.46
CA LEU A 20 -8.23 -4.55 7.92
C LEU A 20 -7.55 -4.28 9.27
N PHE A 21 -7.70 -5.19 10.24
CA PHE A 21 -7.15 -5.06 11.58
C PHE A 21 -5.70 -5.55 11.71
N LEU A 22 -5.06 -5.98 10.61
CA LEU A 22 -3.70 -6.53 10.60
C LEU A 22 -3.49 -7.66 11.61
N THR A 23 -4.56 -8.36 12.00
CA THR A 23 -4.56 -9.41 13.02
C THR A 23 -3.61 -10.56 12.65
N TRP A 24 -3.37 -10.74 11.35
CA TRP A 24 -2.46 -11.74 10.81
C TRP A 24 -0.99 -11.53 11.20
N VAL A 25 -0.56 -10.29 11.48
CA VAL A 25 0.81 -9.97 11.90
C VAL A 25 1.00 -10.16 13.40
N TYR A 26 -0.06 -9.98 14.18
CA TYR A 26 -0.04 -10.13 15.64
C TYR A 26 0.66 -11.41 16.15
N PRO A 27 0.40 -12.62 15.63
CA PRO A 27 1.09 -13.84 16.09
C PRO A 27 2.59 -13.82 15.79
N LEU A 28 3.04 -13.12 14.74
CA LEU A 28 4.46 -12.95 14.44
C LEU A 28 5.12 -12.02 15.48
N PHE A 29 4.46 -10.90 15.81
CA PHE A 29 4.94 -10.00 16.86
C PHE A 29 4.98 -10.68 18.23
N TRP A 30 3.95 -11.44 18.57
CA TRP A 30 3.90 -12.19 19.82
C TRP A 30 5.06 -13.20 19.92
N LYS A 31 5.35 -13.90 18.82
CA LYS A 31 6.48 -14.83 18.75
C LYS A 31 7.82 -14.09 18.87
N GLY A 32 7.97 -12.94 18.20
CA GLY A 32 9.16 -12.08 18.33
C GLY A 32 9.36 -11.51 19.72
N TRP A 33 8.28 -11.20 20.45
CA TRP A 33 8.36 -10.73 21.84
C TRP A 33 8.78 -11.83 22.81
N ARG A 34 8.35 -13.08 22.56
CA ARG A 34 8.66 -14.23 23.42
C ARG A 34 9.96 -14.96 23.07
N THR A 35 10.58 -14.68 21.93
CA THR A 35 11.79 -15.36 21.44
C THR A 35 12.89 -14.33 21.19
N GLU A 36 14.09 -14.54 21.76
CA GLU A 36 15.22 -13.57 21.69
C GLU A 36 15.70 -13.25 20.27
N SER A 37 15.48 -14.13 19.28
CA SER A 37 15.79 -13.83 17.89
C SER A 37 14.80 -14.46 16.91
N LEU A 38 14.23 -13.62 16.03
CA LEU A 38 13.47 -14.07 14.86
C LEU A 38 14.46 -14.58 13.80
N SER A 39 14.50 -15.90 13.61
CA SER A 39 15.27 -16.50 12.52
C SER A 39 14.45 -16.60 11.22
N TYR A 40 15.13 -16.71 10.08
CA TYR A 40 14.52 -16.78 8.74
C TYR A 40 13.46 -17.90 8.60
N GLU A 41 13.61 -18.99 9.33
CA GLU A 41 12.68 -20.13 9.30
C GLU A 41 11.31 -19.80 9.89
N HIS A 42 11.20 -18.69 10.62
CA HIS A 42 9.97 -18.23 11.25
C HIS A 42 9.15 -17.31 10.34
N LEU A 43 9.75 -16.84 9.24
CA LEU A 43 9.10 -15.97 8.27
C LEU A 43 8.26 -16.80 7.30
N SER A 44 7.03 -16.36 7.04
CA SER A 44 6.20 -16.95 6.00
C SER A 44 6.71 -16.56 4.61
N ARG A 45 6.45 -17.41 3.62
CA ARG A 45 6.69 -17.05 2.22
C ARG A 45 5.84 -15.83 1.85
N CYS A 46 6.33 -15.05 0.89
CA CYS A 46 5.56 -13.97 0.28
C CYS A 46 4.25 -14.50 -0.32
N SER A 47 3.21 -13.65 -0.41
CA SER A 47 1.99 -14.02 -1.14
C SER A 47 2.33 -14.32 -2.60
N LYS A 48 1.57 -15.22 -3.24
CA LYS A 48 1.78 -15.56 -4.65
C LYS A 48 1.69 -14.32 -5.56
N ASP A 49 0.82 -13.37 -5.21
CA ASP A 49 0.64 -12.12 -5.96
C ASP A 49 1.83 -11.15 -5.79
N ASP A 50 2.63 -11.33 -4.75
CA ASP A 50 3.82 -10.53 -4.44
C ASP A 50 5.12 -11.21 -4.92
N GLU A 51 5.03 -12.39 -5.52
CA GLU A 51 6.20 -13.12 -5.99
C GLU A 51 6.91 -12.35 -7.12
N ALA A 52 8.20 -12.09 -6.94
CA ALA A 52 8.97 -11.22 -7.82
C ALA A 52 8.91 -11.69 -9.28
N LEU A 53 8.91 -13.00 -9.54
CA LEU A 53 8.83 -13.57 -10.88
C LEU A 53 7.51 -13.20 -11.58
N VAL A 54 6.37 -13.28 -10.88
CA VAL A 54 5.05 -12.97 -11.44
C VAL A 54 4.99 -11.48 -11.80
N VAL A 55 5.42 -10.62 -10.88
CA VAL A 55 5.41 -9.17 -11.06
C VAL A 55 6.34 -8.75 -12.22
N VAL A 56 7.54 -9.35 -12.29
CA VAL A 56 8.51 -9.09 -13.36
C VAL A 56 7.96 -9.51 -14.71
N GLN A 57 7.37 -10.71 -14.82
CA GLN A 57 6.80 -11.21 -16.07
C GLN A 57 5.66 -10.31 -16.60
N GLN A 58 4.81 -9.80 -15.70
CA GLN A 58 3.75 -8.85 -16.08
C GLN A 58 4.32 -7.53 -16.61
N LEU A 59 5.40 -7.04 -16.00
CA LEU A 59 6.08 -5.83 -16.46
C LEU A 59 6.82 -6.07 -17.79
N GLU A 60 7.48 -7.22 -17.98
CA GLU A 60 8.13 -7.59 -19.26
C GLU A 60 7.12 -7.67 -20.40
N SER A 61 5.99 -8.36 -20.18
CA SER A 61 4.95 -8.50 -21.19
C SER A 61 4.42 -7.13 -21.65
N ASN A 62 4.15 -6.22 -20.70
CA ASN A 62 3.70 -4.86 -21.03
C ASN A 62 4.82 -4.04 -21.70
N TRP A 63 6.07 -4.23 -21.29
CA TRP A 63 7.21 -3.58 -21.93
C TRP A 63 7.42 -4.04 -23.37
N ASP A 64 7.28 -5.33 -23.66
CA ASP A 64 7.42 -5.87 -25.02
C ASP A 64 6.31 -5.37 -25.96
N ILE A 65 5.11 -5.14 -25.45
CA ILE A 65 4.02 -4.48 -26.19
C ILE A 65 4.38 -3.02 -26.48
N GLU A 66 4.87 -2.29 -25.48
CA GLU A 66 5.25 -0.87 -25.62
C GLU A 66 6.44 -0.68 -26.56
N ARG A 67 7.40 -1.61 -26.54
CA ARG A 67 8.61 -1.57 -27.38
C ARG A 67 8.31 -1.63 -28.87
N ARG A 68 7.15 -2.17 -29.28
CA ARG A 68 6.71 -2.24 -30.68
C ARG A 68 6.15 -0.91 -31.20
N LYS A 69 5.91 0.08 -30.34
CA LYS A 69 5.40 1.40 -30.74
C LYS A 69 6.50 2.29 -31.28
N ARG A 70 6.11 3.29 -32.07
CA ARG A 70 7.02 4.29 -32.68
C ARG A 70 7.91 5.01 -31.66
N ASN A 71 7.37 5.34 -30.48
CA ASN A 71 8.08 6.04 -29.41
C ASN A 71 7.89 5.29 -28.07
N PRO A 72 8.70 4.26 -27.79
CA PRO A 72 8.51 3.43 -26.61
C PRO A 72 8.88 4.19 -25.33
N LYS A 73 7.97 4.20 -24.35
CA LYS A 73 8.18 4.85 -23.05
C LYS A 73 8.04 3.82 -21.93
N PHE A 74 9.14 3.52 -21.24
CA PHE A 74 9.14 2.53 -20.15
C PHE A 74 8.17 2.91 -19.02
N TRP A 75 8.09 4.19 -18.68
CA TRP A 75 7.14 4.70 -17.68
C TRP A 75 5.68 4.37 -18.03
N TRP A 76 5.33 4.26 -19.31
CA TRP A 76 3.96 3.90 -19.72
C TRP A 76 3.65 2.43 -19.48
N ALA A 77 4.62 1.53 -19.75
CA ALA A 77 4.51 0.13 -19.38
C ALA A 77 4.36 -0.04 -17.86
N LEU A 78 5.13 0.75 -17.09
CA LEU A 78 5.07 0.81 -15.63
C LEU A 78 3.68 1.23 -15.12
N LEU A 79 3.16 2.32 -15.67
CA LEU A 79 1.84 2.85 -15.34
C LEU A 79 0.73 1.86 -15.71
N LYS A 80 0.88 1.11 -16.80
CA LYS A 80 -0.09 0.09 -17.19
C LYS A 80 -0.09 -1.11 -16.23
N THR A 81 1.07 -1.52 -15.73
CA THR A 81 1.20 -2.65 -14.78
C THR A 81 0.75 -2.28 -13.37
N PHE A 82 1.18 -1.13 -12.84
CA PHE A 82 0.95 -0.77 -11.43
C PHE A 82 -0.02 0.40 -11.23
N GLY A 83 -0.30 1.19 -12.27
CA GLY A 83 -1.02 2.46 -12.14
C GLY A 83 -2.43 2.29 -11.61
N LEU A 84 -3.22 1.33 -12.10
CA LEU A 84 -4.56 1.10 -11.56
C LEU A 84 -4.53 0.63 -10.09
N GLN A 85 -3.56 -0.21 -9.73
CA GLN A 85 -3.38 -0.70 -8.36
C GLN A 85 -2.99 0.42 -7.39
N PHE A 86 -2.37 1.49 -7.89
CA PHE A 86 -1.98 2.66 -7.11
C PHE A 86 -3.05 3.77 -7.11
N ILE A 87 -3.59 4.12 -8.28
CA ILE A 87 -4.51 5.25 -8.47
C ILE A 87 -5.84 5.01 -7.75
N ILE A 88 -6.41 3.80 -7.83
CA ILE A 88 -7.71 3.50 -7.20
C ILE A 88 -7.69 3.74 -5.68
N PRO A 89 -6.79 3.11 -4.90
CA PRO A 89 -6.76 3.34 -3.45
C PRO A 89 -6.39 4.78 -3.09
N VAL A 90 -5.45 5.40 -3.80
CA VAL A 90 -5.06 6.80 -3.57
C VAL A 90 -6.22 7.76 -3.82
N THR A 91 -7.01 7.54 -4.88
CA THR A 91 -8.14 8.42 -5.21
C THR A 91 -9.23 8.32 -4.15
N ILE A 92 -9.66 7.10 -3.80
CA ILE A 92 -10.69 6.85 -2.78
C ILE A 92 -10.28 7.48 -1.45
N PHE A 93 -9.06 7.18 -1.01
CA PHE A 93 -8.53 7.67 0.25
C PHE A 93 -8.33 9.20 0.24
N GLY A 94 -7.74 9.75 -0.83
CA GLY A 94 -7.50 11.18 -0.97
C GLY A 94 -8.78 12.00 -0.92
N THR A 95 -9.84 11.56 -1.62
CA THR A 95 -11.15 12.22 -1.51
C THR A 95 -11.73 12.14 -0.10
N GLY A 96 -11.61 11.00 0.58
CA GLY A 96 -12.08 10.84 1.95
C GLY A 96 -11.31 11.71 2.95
N GLU A 97 -10.00 11.82 2.80
CA GLU A 97 -9.14 12.67 3.62
C GLU A 97 -9.54 14.15 3.47
N CYS A 98 -9.77 14.63 2.24
CA CYS A 98 -10.24 16.00 2.02
C CYS A 98 -11.55 16.27 2.75
N ILE A 99 -12.51 15.35 2.66
CA ILE A 99 -13.82 15.49 3.32
C ILE A 99 -13.66 15.53 4.84
N VAL A 100 -12.86 14.64 5.42
CA VAL A 100 -12.67 14.57 6.88
C VAL A 100 -11.93 15.81 7.40
N ARG A 101 -10.88 16.26 6.70
CA ARG A 101 -10.11 17.46 7.09
C ARG A 101 -10.94 18.73 7.06
N ILE A 102 -11.93 18.83 6.18
CA ILE A 102 -12.85 19.97 6.13
C ILE A 102 -14.02 19.77 7.10
N GLY A 103 -14.56 18.55 7.19
CA GLY A 103 -15.75 18.24 8.00
C GLY A 103 -15.51 18.32 9.50
N GLN A 104 -14.37 17.84 10.00
CA GLN A 104 -14.04 17.89 11.43
C GLN A 104 -14.06 19.31 12.03
N PRO A 105 -13.38 20.33 11.46
CA PRO A 105 -13.41 21.68 12.01
C PRO A 105 -14.78 22.35 11.88
N LEU A 106 -15.58 22.03 10.84
CA LEU A 106 -16.96 22.51 10.72
C LEU A 106 -17.85 21.96 11.82
N LEU A 107 -17.79 20.65 12.07
CA LEU A 107 -18.50 19.98 13.16
C LEU A 107 -18.06 20.53 14.53
N LEU A 108 -16.75 20.77 14.70
CA LEU A 108 -16.21 21.38 15.92
C LEU A 108 -16.75 22.81 16.10
N GLY A 109 -16.87 23.58 15.01
CA GLY A 109 -17.49 24.91 15.02
C GLY A 109 -18.91 24.89 15.57
N PHE A 110 -19.74 23.94 15.13
CA PHE A 110 -21.11 23.77 15.67
C PHE A 110 -21.12 23.45 17.17
N VAL A 111 -20.18 22.63 17.64
CA VAL A 111 -20.04 22.32 19.07
C VAL A 111 -19.61 23.57 19.86
N LEU A 112 -18.70 24.37 19.32
CA LEU A 112 -18.24 25.62 19.97
C LEU A 112 -19.35 26.68 20.03
N ASP A 113 -20.16 26.82 18.99
CA ASP A 113 -21.27 27.77 18.97
C ASP A 113 -22.37 27.43 19.98
N TYR A 114 -22.58 26.13 20.27
CA TYR A 114 -23.43 25.68 21.37
C TYR A 114 -22.89 26.18 22.73
N PHE A 115 -21.58 26.02 23.00
CA PHE A 115 -20.98 26.47 24.26
C PHE A 115 -20.96 28.00 24.41
N ARG A 116 -20.91 28.75 23.31
CA ARG A 116 -20.97 30.22 23.33
C ARG A 116 -22.36 30.77 23.62
N GLY A 117 -23.41 29.94 23.62
CA GLY A 117 -24.79 30.38 23.77
C GLY A 117 -25.30 31.21 22.59
N ALA A 118 -24.60 31.17 21.44
CA ALA A 118 -24.91 31.98 20.27
C ALA A 118 -26.14 31.48 19.48
N ASN A 119 -26.51 30.21 19.66
CA ASN A 119 -27.64 29.56 18.98
C ASN A 119 -28.54 28.84 19.99
N HIS A 120 -29.87 28.84 19.78
CA HIS A 120 -30.83 27.95 20.45
C HIS A 120 -30.68 26.48 19.98
N MET A 121 -29.44 26.00 19.84
CA MET A 121 -29.17 24.66 19.34
C MET A 121 -29.46 23.67 20.47
N SER A 122 -30.35 22.70 20.21
CA SER A 122 -30.67 21.66 21.19
C SER A 122 -29.42 20.86 21.58
N TYR A 123 -29.28 20.53 22.87
CA TYR A 123 -28.20 19.70 23.42
C TYR A 123 -28.00 18.40 22.60
N GLN A 124 -29.09 17.82 22.09
CA GLN A 124 -29.05 16.61 21.26
C GLN A 124 -28.27 16.83 19.96
N HIS A 125 -28.39 17.98 19.30
CA HIS A 125 -27.66 18.27 18.07
C HIS A 125 -26.17 18.48 18.32
N ALA A 126 -25.80 19.12 19.44
CA ALA A 126 -24.39 19.27 19.82
C ALA A 126 -23.74 17.91 20.13
N CYS A 127 -24.47 17.03 20.84
CA CYS A 127 -24.00 15.68 21.15
C CYS A 127 -23.88 14.81 19.87
N MET A 128 -24.84 14.91 18.95
CA MET A 128 -24.75 14.27 17.63
C MET A 128 -23.55 14.77 16.81
N ALA A 129 -23.27 16.07 16.81
CA ALA A 129 -22.11 16.63 16.11
C ALA A 129 -20.80 16.11 16.72
N ALA A 130 -20.67 16.11 18.04
CA ALA A 130 -19.51 15.55 18.74
C ALA A 130 -19.33 14.05 18.48
N GLY A 131 -20.41 13.26 18.54
CA GLY A 131 -20.40 11.84 18.19
C GLY A 131 -20.00 11.62 16.73
N GLY A 132 -20.49 12.46 15.81
CA GLY A 132 -20.10 12.47 14.40
C GLY A 132 -18.60 12.67 14.21
N ILE A 133 -17.97 13.60 14.95
CA ILE A 133 -16.51 13.81 14.90
C ILE A 133 -15.78 12.52 15.28
N VAL A 134 -16.18 11.87 16.39
CA VAL A 134 -15.52 10.65 16.87
C VAL A 134 -15.67 9.50 15.85
N VAL A 135 -16.90 9.27 15.35
CA VAL A 135 -17.19 8.21 14.39
C VAL A 135 -16.47 8.46 13.06
N CYS A 136 -16.50 9.67 12.52
CA CYS A 136 -15.77 10.03 11.30
C CYS A 136 -14.26 9.82 11.46
N SER A 137 -13.70 10.19 12.62
CA SER A 137 -12.27 9.99 12.91
C SER A 137 -11.90 8.51 12.99
N ALA A 138 -12.72 7.71 13.67
CA ALA A 138 -12.50 6.26 13.80
C ALA A 138 -12.58 5.55 12.45
N LEU A 139 -13.58 5.89 11.62
CA LEU A 139 -13.74 5.37 10.25
C LEU A 139 -12.56 5.76 9.36
N TYR A 140 -12.11 7.02 9.47
CA TYR A 140 -10.95 7.49 8.72
C TYR A 140 -9.70 6.66 9.05
N ILE A 141 -9.38 6.49 10.32
CA ILE A 141 -8.21 5.73 10.77
C ILE A 141 -8.28 4.27 10.31
N THR A 142 -9.44 3.61 10.47
CA THR A 142 -9.62 2.21 10.08
C THR A 142 -9.49 1.97 8.58
N LEU A 143 -9.84 2.94 7.74
CA LEU A 143 -9.66 2.86 6.28
C LEU A 143 -8.27 3.32 5.82
N HIS A 144 -7.68 4.29 6.51
CA HIS A 144 -6.37 4.86 6.19
C HIS A 144 -5.26 3.81 6.26
N HIS A 145 -5.17 3.07 7.37
CA HIS A 145 -4.06 2.13 7.58
C HIS A 145 -3.98 1.03 6.52
N PRO A 146 -5.07 0.32 6.17
CA PRO A 146 -5.06 -0.67 5.10
C PRO A 146 -4.71 -0.08 3.73
N CYS A 147 -5.21 1.14 3.43
CA CYS A 147 -4.90 1.84 2.19
C CYS A 147 -3.40 2.16 2.08
N LEU A 148 -2.80 2.70 3.15
CA LEU A 148 -1.37 2.99 3.22
C LEU A 148 -0.55 1.71 3.04
N MET A 149 -0.90 0.63 3.75
CA MET A 149 -0.23 -0.66 3.63
C MET A 149 -0.28 -1.20 2.20
N ARG A 150 -1.44 -1.13 1.54
CA ARG A 150 -1.58 -1.54 0.14
C ARG A 150 -0.71 -0.69 -0.80
N ASN A 151 -0.67 0.62 -0.63
CA ASN A 151 0.17 1.50 -1.43
C ASN A 151 1.67 1.18 -1.26
N LEU A 152 2.12 0.93 -0.02
CA LEU A 152 3.49 0.52 0.27
C LEU A 152 3.83 -0.83 -0.38
N GLN A 153 2.90 -1.80 -0.34
CA GLN A 153 3.07 -3.09 -1.01
C GLN A 153 3.24 -2.91 -2.52
N VAL A 154 2.40 -2.10 -3.17
CA VAL A 154 2.53 -1.82 -4.61
C VAL A 154 3.87 -1.13 -4.92
N GLY A 155 4.32 -0.20 -4.07
CA GLY A 155 5.64 0.42 -4.19
C GLY A 155 6.80 -0.58 -4.08
N MET A 156 6.71 -1.55 -3.18
CA MET A 156 7.70 -2.63 -3.06
C MET A 156 7.72 -3.53 -4.29
N ARG A 157 6.55 -3.92 -4.82
CA ARG A 157 6.42 -4.68 -6.07
C ARG A 157 7.09 -3.96 -7.23
N LEU A 158 6.80 -2.66 -7.37
CA LEU A 158 7.37 -1.80 -8.38
C LEU A 158 8.92 -1.76 -8.29
N ARG A 159 9.46 -1.49 -7.11
CA ARG A 159 10.91 -1.44 -6.89
C ARG A 159 11.59 -2.77 -7.23
N ASN A 160 11.03 -3.88 -6.73
CA ASN A 160 11.57 -5.21 -7.00
C ASN A 160 11.57 -5.52 -8.50
N ALA A 161 10.46 -5.27 -9.18
CA ALA A 161 10.34 -5.53 -10.60
C ALA A 161 11.34 -4.74 -11.44
N CYS A 162 11.45 -3.43 -11.20
CA CYS A 162 12.43 -2.58 -11.89
C CYS A 162 13.87 -3.04 -11.65
N THR A 163 14.21 -3.38 -10.40
CA THR A 163 15.58 -3.81 -10.04
C THR A 163 15.93 -5.14 -10.71
N THR A 164 15.02 -6.11 -10.67
CA THR A 164 15.22 -7.41 -11.33
C THR A 164 15.33 -7.27 -12.85
N LEU A 165 14.48 -6.45 -13.48
CA LEU A 165 14.57 -6.19 -14.92
C LEU A 165 15.87 -5.51 -15.31
N MET A 166 16.27 -4.49 -14.58
CA MET A 166 17.52 -3.79 -14.83
C MET A 166 18.70 -4.77 -14.74
N TYR A 167 18.74 -5.59 -13.68
CA TYR A 167 19.75 -6.63 -13.53
C TYR A 167 19.79 -7.61 -14.71
N GLN A 168 18.63 -8.14 -15.13
CA GLN A 168 18.54 -9.04 -16.28
C GLN A 168 18.99 -8.39 -17.60
N LYS A 169 18.74 -7.09 -17.79
CA LYS A 169 19.20 -6.36 -18.97
C LYS A 169 20.70 -6.06 -18.92
N CYS A 170 21.23 -5.69 -17.76
CA CYS A 170 22.67 -5.49 -17.56
C CYS A 170 23.47 -6.76 -17.85
N LEU A 171 23.00 -7.93 -17.42
CA LEU A 171 23.65 -9.21 -17.73
C LEU A 171 23.63 -9.60 -19.22
N LYS A 172 22.69 -9.05 -19.99
CA LYS A 172 22.54 -9.31 -21.43
C LYS A 172 23.22 -8.24 -22.29
N LEU A 173 23.78 -7.20 -21.68
CA LEU A 173 24.51 -6.15 -22.41
C LEU A 173 25.88 -6.68 -22.86
N SER A 174 26.31 -6.31 -24.08
CA SER A 174 27.64 -6.65 -24.58
C SER A 174 28.72 -5.82 -23.87
N GLN A 175 29.94 -6.37 -23.73
CA GLN A 175 31.06 -5.67 -23.06
C GLN A 175 31.38 -4.29 -23.67
N SER A 176 31.16 -4.10 -24.98
CA SER A 176 31.38 -2.81 -25.66
C SER A 176 30.42 -1.71 -25.17
N SER A 177 29.18 -2.07 -24.87
CA SER A 177 28.20 -1.14 -24.28
C SER A 177 28.46 -0.93 -22.79
N LEU A 178 28.90 -1.98 -22.08
CA LEU A 178 29.23 -1.92 -20.66
C LEU A 178 30.44 -0.99 -20.39
N ALA A 179 31.44 -1.00 -21.27
CA ALA A 179 32.62 -0.14 -21.17
C ALA A 179 32.29 1.36 -21.33
N LYS A 180 31.15 1.71 -21.95
CA LYS A 180 30.70 3.10 -22.12
C LYS A 180 29.85 3.62 -20.96
N THR A 181 29.40 2.73 -20.07
CA THR A 181 28.61 3.07 -18.88
C THR A 181 29.49 3.01 -17.64
N THR A 182 29.69 4.15 -16.98
CA THR A 182 30.30 4.21 -15.64
C THR A 182 29.42 3.49 -14.61
N VAL A 183 30.05 2.87 -13.61
CA VAL A 183 29.39 2.06 -12.58
C VAL A 183 28.64 2.94 -11.55
N GLY A 184 28.83 4.26 -11.59
CA GLY A 184 28.22 5.26 -10.70
C GLY A 184 27.42 6.31 -11.44
#